data_AF-A0A671VK96-F1
#
_entry.id   AF-A0A671VK96-F1
#
_cell.length_a   1.000
_cell.length_b   1.000
_cell.length_c   1.000
_cell.angle_alpha   90.00
_cell.angle_beta   90.00
_cell.angle_gamma   90.00
#
_symmetry.space_group_name_H-M   'P 1'
#
loop_
_entity.id
_entity.type
_entity.pdbx_description
1 polymer ?
#
loop_
_entity_poly.entity_id
_entity_poly.type
_entity_poly.pdbx_seq_one_letter_code
_entity_poly.pdbx_strand_id
1 'polypeptide(L)' 'MEPDGTSSVQYDRWNEDNINMNVEGSQSTMTRIYNRLCVGTTGNVVKSVGAMAALVSMYIIGYVTGYYVHKCS' A
#
# COMPACT_ATOMS: atom_id res chain seq x y z
N MET A 1 57.57 -20.62 -36.66
CA MET A 1 56.95 -21.25 -35.48
C MET A 1 56.05 -20.18 -34.90
N GLU A 2 54.77 -20.20 -35.26
CA GLU A 2 53.76 -19.34 -34.61
C GLU A 2 53.41 -19.98 -33.26
N PRO A 3 53.51 -19.25 -32.14
CA PRO A 3 53.00 -19.74 -30.88
C PRO A 3 51.57 -19.23 -30.62
N ASP A 4 50.79 -20.19 -30.15
CA ASP A 4 49.74 -20.07 -29.14
C ASP A 4 48.38 -19.49 -29.53
N GLY A 5 47.47 -20.44 -29.73
CA GLY A 5 46.03 -20.23 -29.73
C GLY A 5 45.59 -19.54 -28.44
N THR A 6 45.10 -18.32 -28.60
CA THR A 6 44.41 -17.61 -27.53
C THR A 6 43.09 -18.31 -27.26
N SER A 7 43.06 -19.18 -26.24
CA SER A 7 41.82 -19.56 -25.58
C SER A 7 41.25 -18.31 -24.91
N SER A 8 40.56 -17.48 -25.69
CA SER A 8 39.83 -16.34 -25.14
C SER A 8 38.62 -16.90 -24.41
N VAL A 9 38.80 -17.20 -23.13
CA VAL A 9 37.68 -17.34 -22.20
C VAL A 9 36.96 -15.99 -22.24
N GLN A 10 35.88 -15.91 -23.02
CA GLN A 10 35.00 -14.75 -23.03
C GLN A 10 34.27 -14.75 -21.70
N TYR A 11 34.76 -13.94 -20.76
CA TYR A 11 33.94 -13.54 -19.64
C TYR A 11 32.88 -12.60 -20.20
N ASP A 12 31.61 -12.93 -19.98
CA ASP A 12 30.51 -11.99 -20.20
C ASP A 12 30.85 -10.72 -19.40
N ARG A 13 31.25 -9.68 -20.14
CA ARG A 13 31.63 -8.40 -19.56
C ARG A 13 30.39 -7.85 -18.87
N TRP A 14 30.52 -7.58 -17.57
CA TRP A 14 29.47 -6.97 -16.75
C TRP A 14 28.86 -5.77 -17.49
N ASN A 15 27.61 -5.92 -17.93
CA ASN A 15 26.89 -4.95 -18.75
C ASN A 15 25.88 -4.24 -17.87
N GLU A 16 26.11 -2.96 -17.59
CA GLU A 16 25.26 -2.15 -16.72
C GLU A 16 23.83 -2.03 -17.26
N ASP A 17 23.65 -2.11 -18.59
CA ASP A 17 22.32 -2.10 -19.22
C ASP A 17 21.53 -3.40 -19.02
N ASN A 18 22.17 -4.49 -18.57
CA ASN A 18 21.50 -5.75 -18.20
C ASN A 18 20.98 -5.72 -16.75
N ILE A 19 21.47 -4.79 -15.92
CA ILE A 19 21.01 -4.60 -14.54
C ILE A 19 19.75 -3.74 -14.54
N ASN A 20 18.75 -4.15 -15.31
CA ASN A 20 17.38 -3.74 -15.06
C ASN A 20 16.93 -4.48 -13.79
N MET A 21 17.25 -3.91 -12.64
CA MET A 21 16.57 -4.28 -11.41
C MET A 21 15.14 -3.75 -11.56
N ASN A 22 14.28 -4.56 -12.19
CA ASN A 22 12.87 -4.25 -12.37
C ASN A 22 12.18 -4.28 -11.00
N VAL A 23 12.38 -3.23 -10.20
CA VAL A 23 11.69 -3.03 -8.92
C VAL A 23 10.19 -2.86 -9.16
N GLU A 24 9.78 -2.46 -10.38
CA GLU A 24 8.36 -2.37 -10.76
C GLU A 24 7.67 -3.75 -10.78
N GLY A 25 8.43 -4.84 -10.99
CA GLY A 25 7.94 -6.22 -10.91
C GLY A 25 7.88 -6.79 -9.47
N SER A 26 8.52 -6.12 -8.51
CA SER A 26 8.63 -6.59 -7.11
C SER A 26 7.85 -5.72 -6.12
N GLN A 27 6.87 -4.94 -6.60
CA GLN A 27 5.82 -4.48 -5.71
C GLN A 27 4.82 -5.61 -5.56
N SER A 28 4.83 -6.27 -4.40
CA SER A 28 3.89 -7.35 -4.13
C SER A 28 2.46 -6.86 -4.42
N THR A 29 1.62 -7.73 -4.97
CA THR A 29 0.20 -7.41 -5.23
C THR A 29 -0.47 -6.83 -3.99
N MET A 30 -0.05 -7.28 -2.80
CA MET A 30 -0.44 -6.73 -1.49
C MET A 30 -0.07 -5.25 -1.31
N THR A 31 1.15 -4.84 -1.63
CA THR A 31 1.59 -3.45 -1.54
C THR A 31 0.77 -2.55 -2.47
N ARG A 32 0.46 -3.02 -3.68
CA ARG A 32 -0.35 -2.27 -4.66
C ARG A 32 -1.79 -2.10 -4.20
N ILE A 33 -2.38 -3.16 -3.64
CA ILE A 33 -3.74 -3.13 -3.06
C ILE A 33 -3.78 -2.22 -1.82
N TYR A 34 -2.78 -2.33 -0.95
CA TYR A 34 -2.66 -1.49 0.25
C TYR A 34 -2.55 -0.01 -0.11
N ASN A 35 -1.70 0.35 -1.08
CA ASN A 35 -1.60 1.73 -1.52
C ASN A 35 -2.92 2.26 -2.09
N ARG A 36 -3.66 1.44 -2.85
CA ARG A 36 -4.95 1.86 -3.44
C ARG A 36 -6.06 2.02 -2.40
N LEU A 37 -6.09 1.15 -1.39
CA LEU A 37 -7.15 1.12 -0.37
C LEU A 37 -6.87 1.95 0.87
N CYS A 38 -5.60 2.17 1.24
CA CYS A 38 -5.23 2.85 2.49
C CYS A 38 -4.55 4.21 2.24
N VAL A 39 -3.82 4.38 1.15
CA VAL A 39 -3.08 5.62 0.85
C VAL A 39 -3.76 6.44 -0.27
N GLY A 40 -4.51 5.77 -1.14
CA GLY A 40 -5.29 6.40 -2.20
C GLY A 40 -6.44 7.25 -1.66
N THR A 41 -6.94 8.15 -2.50
CA THR A 41 -8.09 9.01 -2.23
C THR A 41 -9.28 8.24 -1.68
N THR A 42 -9.53 7.03 -2.19
CA THR A 42 -10.60 6.13 -1.72
C THR A 42 -10.43 5.74 -0.25
N GLY A 43 -9.21 5.42 0.20
CA GLY A 43 -8.95 5.04 1.59
C GLY A 43 -9.21 6.17 2.57
N ASN A 44 -8.75 7.36 2.23
CA ASN A 44 -8.99 8.56 3.02
C ASN A 44 -10.49 8.91 3.10
N VAL A 45 -11.21 8.79 1.96
CA VAL A 45 -12.66 9.00 1.93
C VAL A 45 -13.37 8.00 2.85
N VAL A 46 -13.09 6.70 2.73
CA VAL A 46 -13.72 5.66 3.58
C VAL A 46 -13.44 5.90 5.06
N LYS A 47 -12.20 6.27 5.42
CA LYS A 47 -11.84 6.58 6.80
C LYS A 47 -12.59 7.80 7.33
N SER A 48 -12.74 8.85 6.53
CA SER A 48 -13.49 10.06 6.91
C SER A 48 -14.99 9.79 7.09
N VAL A 49 -15.60 9.03 6.18
CA VAL A 49 -17.01 8.64 6.24
C VAL A 49 -17.26 7.75 7.46
N GLY A 50 -16.38 6.79 7.72
CA GLY A 50 -16.46 5.94 8.91
C GLY A 50 -16.36 6.74 10.21
N ALA A 51 -15.44 7.69 10.29
CA ALA A 51 -15.32 8.57 11.46
C ALA A 51 -16.57 9.43 11.67
N MET A 52 -17.13 10.03 10.61
CA MET A 52 -18.38 10.77 10.70
C MET A 52 -19.54 9.88 11.16
N ALA A 53 -19.68 8.68 10.59
CA ALA A 53 -20.75 7.75 10.96
C ALA A 53 -20.65 7.34 12.44
N ALA A 54 -19.44 7.12 12.97
CA ALA A 54 -19.23 6.81 14.37
C ALA A 54 -19.65 7.96 15.30
N LEU A 55 -19.28 9.20 14.95
CA LEU A 55 -19.66 10.39 15.72
C LEU A 55 -21.18 10.59 15.74
N VAL A 56 -21.84 10.44 14.59
CA VAL A 56 -23.30 10.52 14.52
C VAL A 56 -23.96 9.43 15.36
N SER A 57 -23.43 8.20 15.31
CA SER A 57 -23.94 7.09 16.12
C SER A 57 -23.83 7.38 17.62
N MET A 58 -22.67 7.88 18.08
CA MET A 58 -22.49 8.26 19.49
C MET A 58 -23.44 9.38 19.91
N TYR A 59 -23.65 10.38 19.05
CA TYR A 59 -24.59 11.47 19.32
C TYR A 59 -26.03 10.93 19.51
N ILE A 60 -26.48 10.06 18.61
CA ILE A 60 -27.83 9.47 18.70
C ILE A 60 -27.96 8.64 19.98
N ILE A 61 -26.97 7.79 20.30
CA ILE A 61 -26.99 7.00 21.53
C ILE A 61 -27.09 7.92 22.76
N GLY A 62 -26.24 8.94 22.85
CA GLY A 62 -26.25 9.90 23.96
C GLY A 62 -27.58 10.65 24.07
N TYR A 63 -28.14 11.09 22.95
CA TYR A 63 -29.45 11.77 22.92
C TYR A 63 -30.56 10.85 23.44
N VAL A 64 -30.60 9.60 22.97
CA VAL A 64 -31.59 8.62 23.37
C VAL A 64 -31.44 8.28 24.85
N THR A 65 -30.22 8.00 25.32
CA THR A 65 -29.94 7.74 26.75
C THR A 65 -30.34 8.92 27.62
N GLY A 66 -29.98 10.14 27.23
CA GLY A 66 -30.35 11.36 27.95
C GLY A 66 -31.87 11.55 27.99
N TYR A 67 -32.56 11.34 26.87
CA TYR A 67 -34.03 11.40 26.82
C TYR A 67 -34.68 10.41 27.77
N TYR A 68 -34.22 9.14 27.78
CA TYR A 68 -34.76 8.13 28.68
C TYR A 68 -34.47 8.44 30.15
N VAL A 69 -33.27 8.92 30.50
CA VAL A 69 -32.95 9.33 31.87
C VAL A 69 -33.82 10.49 32.33
N HIS A 70 -34.02 11.52 31.48
CA HIS A 70 -34.87 12.67 31.81
C HIS A 70 -36.36 12.34 31.86
N LYS A 71 -36.83 11.39 31.04
CA LYS A 71 -38.22 10.92 31.04
C LYS A 71 -38.53 9.95 32.17
N CYS A 72 -37.53 9.21 32.65
CA CYS A 72 -37.65 8.27 33.76
C CYS A 72 -37.26 8.91 35.12
N SER A 73 -36.97 10.21 35.15
CA SER A 73 -36.90 11.04 36.36
C SER A 73 -38.21 11.76 36.59
#